data_AF-A0A9D4HP61-F1
#
_entry.id   AF-A0A9D4HP61-F1
#
_cell.length_a   1.000
_cell.length_b   1.000
_cell.length_c   1.000
_cell.angle_alpha   90.00
_cell.angle_beta   90.00
_cell.angle_gamma   90.00
#
_symmetry.space_group_name_H-M   'P 1'
#
loop_
_entity.id
_entity.type
_entity.pdbx_description
1 polymer ?
#
loop_
_entity_poly.entity_id
_entity_poly.type
_entity_poly.pdbx_seq_one_letter_code
_entity_poly.pdbx_strand_id
1 'polypeptide(L)'
;MDLKSDQVQNLLAAFASIYVSVTGPYWEVVTSGNVPYVQLYRYIQNVEAFLQKCIETPSILLNGKPDWCGQEYYVPIKPRLADALKSVVRNEAILVPAIKTSCEAMIKTICKQLADFLTGVFFGEKPDDQTLSQTKFAHVTNLACEHHFGDLDSSQKRRPNASLHHHLSVQMLKRSRIKLKDWYNALPEEKKASLWKAAHKGGKTYAR
;
A
#
# COMPACT_ATOMS: atom_id res chain seq x y z
N MET A 1 24.13 -14.36 22.20
CA MET A 1 23.44 -14.00 23.45
C MET A 1 22.34 -12.95 23.23
N ASP A 2 22.32 -12.22 22.11
CA ASP A 2 21.44 -11.06 21.91
C ASP A 2 19.95 -11.38 21.69
N LEU A 3 19.61 -12.55 21.16
CA LEU A 3 18.22 -12.98 20.91
C LEU A 3 17.42 -13.27 22.21
N LYS A 4 18.11 -13.34 23.36
CA LYS A 4 17.49 -13.47 24.68
C LYS A 4 17.38 -12.13 25.42
N SER A 5 17.80 -11.02 24.80
CA SER A 5 17.66 -9.69 25.40
C SER A 5 16.19 -9.29 25.47
N ASP A 6 15.72 -8.93 26.67
CA ASP A 6 14.35 -8.44 26.88
C ASP A 6 14.04 -7.24 25.98
N GLN A 7 15.02 -6.37 25.73
CA GLN A 7 14.86 -5.21 24.85
C GLN A 7 14.57 -5.65 23.40
N VAL A 8 15.36 -6.59 22.88
CA VAL A 8 15.20 -7.12 21.53
C VAL A 8 13.87 -7.86 21.41
N GLN A 9 13.50 -8.66 22.41
CA GLN A 9 12.23 -9.38 22.41
C GLN A 9 11.02 -8.44 22.44
N ASN A 10 11.10 -7.34 23.19
CA ASN A 10 10.03 -6.32 23.23
C ASN A 10 9.89 -5.57 21.89
N LEU A 11 11.00 -5.26 21.22
CA LEU A 11 10.97 -4.68 19.87
C LEU A 11 10.37 -5.65 18.85
N LEU A 12 10.80 -6.92 18.88
CA LEU A 12 10.23 -7.97 18.03
C LEU A 12 8.74 -8.16 18.31
N ALA A 13 8.31 -8.10 19.57
CA ALA A 13 6.91 -8.19 19.94
C ALA A 13 6.08 -7.02 19.38
N ALA A 14 6.62 -5.79 19.35
CA ALA A 14 5.97 -4.65 18.70
C ALA A 14 5.75 -4.92 17.20
N PHE A 15 6.80 -5.33 16.48
CA PHE A 15 6.70 -5.64 15.05
C PHE A 15 5.77 -6.82 14.76
N ALA A 16 5.82 -7.88 15.57
CA ALA A 16 4.93 -9.02 15.45
C ALA A 16 3.47 -8.62 15.68
N SER A 17 3.19 -7.74 16.65
CA SER A 17 1.84 -7.22 16.91
C SER A 17 1.31 -6.43 15.72
N ILE A 18 2.16 -5.57 15.12
CA ILE A 18 1.82 -4.82 13.90
C ILE A 18 1.61 -5.75 12.72
N TYR A 19 2.43 -6.79 12.56
CA TYR A 19 2.28 -7.74 11.48
C TYR A 19 0.96 -8.51 11.57
N VAL A 20 0.69 -9.08 12.74
CA VAL A 20 -0.55 -9.83 12.99
C VAL A 20 -1.79 -8.95 12.80
N SER A 21 -1.66 -7.67 13.11
CA SER A 21 -2.81 -6.77 13.18
C SER A 21 -3.05 -5.94 11.93
N VAL A 22 -2.01 -5.60 11.20
CA VAL A 22 -2.07 -4.62 10.11
C VAL A 22 -1.48 -5.20 8.84
N THR A 23 -0.16 -5.43 8.78
CA THR A 23 0.50 -5.72 7.50
C THR A 23 0.18 -7.12 6.98
N GLY A 24 0.00 -8.11 7.85
CA GLY A 24 -0.42 -9.46 7.47
C GLY A 24 -1.84 -9.50 6.89
N PRO A 25 -2.87 -9.01 7.60
CA PRO A 25 -4.22 -8.95 7.07
C PRO A 25 -4.33 -8.06 5.83
N TYR A 26 -3.63 -6.92 5.80
CA TYR A 26 -3.56 -6.05 4.61
C TYR A 26 -2.96 -6.78 3.42
N TRP A 27 -1.87 -7.50 3.62
CA TRP A 27 -1.27 -8.30 2.56
C TRP A 27 -2.31 -9.24 1.96
N GLU A 28 -3.06 -9.95 2.80
CA GLU A 28 -4.05 -10.90 2.30
C GLU A 28 -5.25 -10.25 1.59
N VAL A 29 -5.70 -9.09 2.07
CA VAL A 29 -6.71 -8.28 1.36
C VAL A 29 -6.26 -8.03 -0.08
N VAL A 30 -5.00 -7.64 -0.27
CA VAL A 30 -4.49 -7.23 -1.58
C VAL A 30 -4.07 -8.43 -2.45
N THR A 31 -3.66 -9.56 -1.86
CA THR A 31 -3.24 -10.76 -2.61
C THR A 31 -4.35 -11.74 -2.92
N SER A 32 -5.43 -11.74 -2.14
CA SER A 32 -6.56 -12.66 -2.37
C SER A 32 -7.27 -12.45 -3.72
N GLY A 33 -7.01 -11.33 -4.41
CA GLY A 33 -7.59 -11.00 -5.72
C GLY A 33 -9.08 -10.62 -5.66
N ASN A 34 -9.67 -10.58 -4.46
CA ASN A 34 -11.10 -10.35 -4.26
C ASN A 34 -11.49 -8.87 -4.19
N VAL A 35 -10.51 -7.97 -4.03
CA VAL A 35 -10.76 -6.53 -3.89
C VAL A 35 -10.30 -5.80 -5.15
N PRO A 36 -11.22 -5.20 -5.94
CA PRO A 36 -10.85 -4.38 -7.08
C PRO A 36 -9.96 -3.21 -6.65
N TYR A 37 -8.98 -2.89 -7.49
CA TYR A 37 -7.99 -1.85 -7.20
C TYR A 37 -8.61 -0.49 -6.79
N VAL A 38 -9.61 -0.03 -7.53
CA VAL A 38 -10.33 1.23 -7.25
C VAL A 38 -11.16 1.20 -5.96
N GLN A 39 -11.31 0.04 -5.31
CA GLN A 39 -11.98 -0.11 -4.03
C GLN A 39 -11.01 -0.20 -2.84
N LEU A 40 -9.69 -0.22 -3.10
CA LEU A 40 -8.66 -0.30 -2.06
C LEU A 40 -8.71 0.89 -1.09
N TYR A 41 -9.29 2.02 -1.50
CA TYR A 41 -9.42 3.22 -0.66
C TYR A 41 -10.06 2.95 0.69
N ARG A 42 -11.07 2.09 0.73
CA ARG A 42 -11.77 1.72 1.97
C ARG A 42 -10.82 1.08 2.97
N TYR A 43 -9.96 0.19 2.48
CA TYR A 43 -9.01 -0.51 3.31
C TYR A 43 -7.86 0.40 3.73
N ILE A 44 -7.33 1.21 2.80
CA ILE A 44 -6.21 2.12 3.07
C ILE A 44 -6.61 3.17 4.11
N GLN A 45 -7.79 3.79 3.95
CA GLN A 45 -8.31 4.78 4.91
C GLN A 45 -8.60 4.15 6.27
N ASN A 46 -9.16 2.92 6.31
CA ASN A 46 -9.38 2.24 7.58
C ASN A 46 -8.07 1.85 8.28
N VAL A 47 -7.05 1.41 7.52
CA VAL A 47 -5.72 1.14 8.08
C VAL A 47 -5.11 2.41 8.65
N GLU A 48 -5.15 3.52 7.91
CA GLU A 48 -4.64 4.81 8.37
C GLU A 48 -5.33 5.24 9.68
N ALA A 49 -6.67 5.23 9.71
CA ALA A 49 -7.44 5.59 10.90
C ALA A 49 -7.13 4.66 12.09
N PHE A 50 -6.93 3.36 11.84
CA PHE A 50 -6.55 2.40 12.88
C PHE A 50 -5.14 2.66 13.41
N LEU A 51 -4.18 2.94 12.53
CA LEU A 51 -2.82 3.29 12.94
C LEU A 51 -2.80 4.59 13.77
N GLN A 52 -3.63 5.57 13.42
CA GLN A 52 -3.78 6.80 14.20
C GLN A 52 -4.28 6.50 15.62
N LYS A 53 -5.32 5.66 15.76
CA LYS A 53 -5.79 5.17 17.07
C LYS A 53 -4.71 4.42 17.83
N CYS A 54 -3.85 3.66 17.15
CA CYS A 54 -2.75 2.95 17.79
C CYS A 54 -1.63 3.88 18.27
N ILE A 55 -1.43 5.05 17.66
CA ILE A 55 -0.49 6.06 18.16
C ILE A 55 -0.99 6.67 19.47
N GLU A 56 -2.29 6.96 19.53
CA GLU A 56 -2.96 7.50 20.72
C GLU A 56 -3.03 6.44 21.83
N THR A 57 -3.43 5.21 21.47
CA THR A 57 -3.66 4.09 22.38
C THR A 57 -2.95 2.81 21.89
N PRO A 58 -1.63 2.67 22.13
CA PRO A 58 -0.85 1.51 21.65
C PRO A 58 -1.29 0.15 22.17
N SER A 59 -1.98 0.12 23.32
CA SER A 59 -2.51 -1.11 23.92
C SER A 59 -3.55 -1.81 23.04
N ILE A 60 -4.17 -1.10 22.09
CA ILE A 60 -5.08 -1.68 21.08
C ILE A 60 -4.38 -2.79 20.28
N LEU A 61 -3.10 -2.61 19.92
CA LEU A 61 -2.33 -3.63 19.20
C LEU A 61 -1.94 -4.83 20.07
N LEU A 62 -1.86 -4.63 21.38
CA LEU A 62 -1.39 -5.64 22.34
C LEU A 62 -2.51 -6.54 22.87
N ASN A 63 -3.74 -6.02 22.87
CA ASN A 63 -4.89 -6.63 23.52
C ASN A 63 -6.13 -6.72 22.60
N GLY A 64 -6.14 -6.02 21.48
CA GLY A 64 -7.30 -5.91 20.59
C GLY A 64 -7.27 -6.88 19.41
N LYS A 65 -8.46 -7.20 18.89
CA LYS A 65 -8.59 -7.67 17.52
C LYS A 65 -8.57 -6.44 16.60
N PRO A 66 -7.78 -6.42 15.52
CA PRO A 66 -7.79 -5.32 14.57
C PRO A 66 -9.11 -5.38 13.79
N ASP A 67 -9.91 -4.33 13.90
CA ASP A 67 -11.25 -4.25 13.29
C ASP A 67 -11.30 -3.39 12.02
N TRP A 68 -10.14 -2.95 11.51
CA TRP A 68 -10.09 -2.02 10.38
C TRP A 68 -10.57 -2.65 9.06
N CYS A 69 -10.60 -3.98 8.93
CA CYS A 69 -11.02 -4.67 7.72
C CYS A 69 -12.44 -5.26 7.79
N GLY A 70 -13.12 -5.20 8.95
CA GLY A 70 -14.50 -5.69 9.14
C GLY A 70 -14.74 -7.19 8.84
N GLN A 71 -13.69 -7.95 8.51
CA GLN A 71 -13.70 -9.36 8.17
C GLN A 71 -12.43 -10.01 8.71
N GLU A 72 -12.50 -11.26 9.18
CA GLU A 72 -11.30 -12.00 9.60
C GLU A 72 -10.55 -12.55 8.37
N TYR A 73 -9.49 -11.85 7.95
CA TYR A 73 -8.56 -12.39 6.95
C TYR A 73 -7.62 -13.41 7.59
N TYR A 74 -7.45 -14.55 6.92
CA TYR A 74 -6.55 -15.61 7.37
C TYR A 74 -5.10 -15.19 7.16
N VAL A 75 -4.36 -15.06 8.26
CA VAL A 75 -2.91 -14.82 8.23
C VAL A 75 -2.22 -16.12 8.65
N PRO A 76 -1.53 -16.85 7.75
CA PRO A 76 -1.06 -18.21 7.99
C PRO A 76 -0.19 -18.43 9.23
N ILE A 77 0.49 -17.38 9.72
CA ILE A 77 1.42 -17.45 10.86
C ILE A 77 0.79 -16.85 12.14
N LYS A 78 -0.40 -16.25 12.06
CA LYS A 78 -1.05 -15.53 13.16
C LYS A 78 -1.23 -16.35 14.44
N PRO A 79 -1.64 -17.63 14.41
CA PRO A 79 -1.76 -18.42 15.64
C PRO A 79 -0.42 -18.61 16.35
N ARG A 80 0.64 -18.98 15.61
CA ARG A 80 1.99 -19.21 16.17
C ARG A 80 2.61 -17.92 16.71
N LEU A 81 2.44 -16.81 16.00
CA LEU A 81 2.91 -15.50 16.44
C LEU A 81 2.13 -14.99 17.66
N ALA A 82 0.82 -15.18 17.71
CA ALA A 82 0.00 -14.78 18.85
C ALA A 82 0.39 -15.53 20.13
N ASP A 83 0.69 -16.83 20.03
CA ASP A 83 1.14 -17.60 21.18
C ASP A 83 2.56 -17.22 21.61
N ALA A 84 3.47 -16.98 20.66
CA ALA A 84 4.81 -16.46 20.97
C ALA A 84 4.74 -15.09 21.67
N LEU A 85 3.84 -14.19 21.22
CA LEU A 85 3.64 -12.87 21.82
C LEU A 85 3.15 -12.93 23.28
N LYS A 86 2.40 -13.97 23.67
CA LYS A 86 1.97 -14.17 25.07
C LYS A 86 3.14 -14.53 26.00
N SER A 87 4.20 -15.12 25.45
CA SER A 87 5.36 -15.58 26.22
C SER A 87 6.41 -14.50 26.48
N VAL A 88 6.31 -13.34 25.82
CA VAL A 88 7.26 -12.23 25.98
C VAL A 88 6.97 -11.44 27.26
N VAL A 89 8.00 -11.23 28.08
CA VAL A 89 7.92 -10.32 29.23
C VAL A 89 7.72 -8.90 28.70
N ARG A 90 6.52 -8.34 28.92
CA ARG A 90 6.15 -7.02 28.42
C ARG A 90 6.83 -5.92 29.23
N ASN A 91 7.75 -5.21 28.59
CA ASN A 91 8.30 -3.95 29.08
C ASN A 91 7.62 -2.80 28.31
N GLU A 92 6.59 -2.21 28.93
CA GLU A 92 5.81 -1.13 28.31
C GLU A 92 6.66 0.09 27.94
N ALA A 93 7.74 0.36 28.69
CA ALA A 93 8.64 1.48 28.39
C ALA A 93 9.38 1.33 27.05
N ILE A 94 9.43 0.11 26.48
CA ILE A 94 10.02 -0.17 25.17
C ILE A 94 8.93 -0.43 24.13
N LEU A 95 7.94 -1.27 24.47
CA LEU A 95 6.86 -1.67 23.58
C LEU A 95 6.04 -0.47 23.10
N VAL A 96 5.64 0.41 24.01
CA VAL A 96 4.75 1.54 23.71
C VAL A 96 5.43 2.51 22.72
N PRO A 97 6.66 3.00 22.98
CA PRO A 97 7.37 3.83 22.00
C PRO A 97 7.59 3.13 20.65
N ALA A 98 7.99 1.85 20.66
CA ALA A 98 8.24 1.11 19.43
C ALA A 98 7.00 0.98 18.55
N ILE A 99 5.84 0.71 19.16
CA ILE A 99 4.55 0.68 18.47
C ILE A 99 4.23 2.05 17.88
N LYS A 100 4.32 3.12 18.67
CA LYS A 100 4.02 4.49 18.19
C LYS A 100 4.89 4.87 17.00
N THR A 101 6.20 4.74 17.13
CA THR A 101 7.16 5.05 16.05
C THR A 101 6.89 4.24 14.79
N SER A 102 6.55 2.95 14.94
CA SER A 102 6.22 2.10 13.81
C SER A 102 4.91 2.50 13.12
N CYS A 103 3.86 2.80 13.90
CA CYS A 103 2.59 3.30 13.36
C CYS A 103 2.77 4.65 12.64
N GLU A 104 3.52 5.59 13.21
CA GLU A 104 3.84 6.87 12.58
C GLU A 104 4.60 6.68 11.25
N ALA A 105 5.58 5.77 11.22
CA ALA A 105 6.32 5.46 10.00
C ALA A 105 5.42 4.83 8.93
N MET A 106 4.47 3.98 9.32
CA MET A 106 3.50 3.40 8.42
C MET A 106 2.52 4.44 7.86
N ILE A 107 1.99 5.34 8.70
CA ILE A 107 1.14 6.45 8.24
C ILE A 107 1.90 7.32 7.24
N LYS A 108 3.14 7.72 7.55
CA LYS A 108 4.01 8.45 6.60
C LYS A 108 4.16 7.70 5.27
N THR A 109 4.26 6.37 5.30
CA THR A 109 4.34 5.55 4.09
C THR A 109 3.02 5.56 3.32
N ILE A 110 1.87 5.45 4.00
CA ILE A 110 0.54 5.53 3.40
C ILE A 110 0.35 6.90 2.73
N CYS A 111 0.56 8.00 3.45
CA CYS A 111 0.42 9.36 2.94
C CYS A 111 1.36 9.67 1.76
N LYS A 112 2.42 8.88 1.58
CA LYS A 112 3.40 9.08 0.52
C LYS A 112 3.16 8.18 -0.69
N GLN A 113 2.95 6.89 -0.47
CA GLN A 113 2.89 5.88 -1.53
C GLN A 113 1.45 5.59 -1.96
N LEU A 114 0.50 5.77 -1.05
CA LEU A 114 -0.92 5.45 -1.22
C LEU A 114 -1.81 6.71 -1.07
N ALA A 115 -1.22 7.89 -1.22
CA ALA A 115 -1.89 9.18 -1.08
C ALA A 115 -3.16 9.29 -1.93
N ASP A 116 -3.12 8.71 -3.14
CA ASP A 116 -4.22 8.76 -4.11
C ASP A 116 -5.51 8.08 -3.59
N PHE A 117 -5.40 7.23 -2.56
CA PHE A 117 -6.50 6.52 -1.91
C PHE A 117 -7.01 7.18 -0.62
N LEU A 118 -6.40 8.28 -0.17
CA LEU A 118 -6.85 9.02 1.00
C LEU A 118 -8.06 9.89 0.68
N THR A 119 -8.81 10.30 1.71
CA THR A 119 -10.04 11.09 1.54
C THR A 119 -9.77 12.42 0.83
N GLY A 120 -10.64 12.79 -0.11
CA GLY A 120 -10.51 14.04 -0.88
C GLY A 120 -9.52 13.98 -2.04
N VAL A 121 -8.97 12.79 -2.35
CA VAL A 121 -8.03 12.56 -3.46
C VAL A 121 -8.68 11.66 -4.53
N PHE A 122 -8.01 11.47 -5.66
CA PHE A 122 -8.58 10.92 -6.90
C PHE A 122 -9.26 9.54 -6.76
N PHE A 123 -8.68 8.63 -5.98
CA PHE A 123 -9.28 7.33 -5.65
C PHE A 123 -9.76 7.28 -4.20
N GLY A 124 -9.89 8.42 -3.52
CA GLY A 124 -10.30 8.53 -2.12
C GLY A 124 -11.78 8.28 -1.87
N GLU A 125 -12.58 8.19 -2.93
CA GLU A 125 -14.03 8.09 -2.86
C GLU A 125 -14.54 6.91 -3.67
N LYS A 126 -15.83 6.62 -3.52
CA LYS A 126 -16.47 5.54 -4.27
C LYS A 126 -16.39 5.86 -5.77
N PRO A 127 -15.76 4.99 -6.59
CA PRO A 127 -15.73 5.18 -8.03
C PRO A 127 -17.14 5.06 -8.63
N ASP A 128 -17.36 5.73 -9.76
CA ASP A 128 -18.59 5.60 -10.54
C ASP A 128 -18.72 4.19 -11.16
N ASP A 129 -19.94 3.85 -11.58
CA ASP A 129 -20.26 2.51 -12.12
C ASP A 129 -19.50 2.22 -13.42
N GLN A 130 -19.19 3.26 -14.19
CA GLN A 130 -18.42 3.14 -15.43
C GLN A 130 -16.98 2.72 -15.13
N THR A 131 -16.32 3.39 -14.19
CA THR A 131 -14.96 3.11 -13.73
C THR A 131 -14.89 1.73 -13.09
N LEU A 132 -15.88 1.35 -12.30
CA LEU A 132 -15.99 -0.01 -11.73
C LEU A 132 -16.10 -1.07 -12.82
N SER A 133 -16.95 -0.86 -13.83
CA SER A 133 -17.12 -1.78 -14.96
C SER A 133 -15.82 -1.93 -15.76
N GLN A 134 -15.14 -0.81 -16.05
CA GLN A 134 -13.88 -0.79 -16.79
C GLN A 134 -12.71 -1.42 -16.03
N THR A 135 -12.73 -1.36 -14.69
CA THR A 135 -11.65 -1.88 -13.84
C THR A 135 -11.95 -3.26 -13.25
N LYS A 136 -13.13 -3.83 -13.50
CA LYS A 136 -13.55 -5.17 -13.02
C LYS A 136 -12.58 -6.29 -13.42
N PHE A 137 -11.86 -6.12 -14.52
CA PHE A 137 -10.89 -7.09 -15.06
C PHE A 137 -9.43 -6.63 -14.91
N ALA A 138 -9.19 -5.49 -14.25
CA ALA A 138 -7.84 -5.03 -13.98
C ALA A 138 -7.20 -5.98 -12.96
N HIS A 139 -6.21 -6.75 -13.41
CA HIS A 139 -5.54 -7.74 -12.59
C HIS A 139 -4.86 -7.04 -11.40
N VAL A 140 -5.25 -7.41 -10.18
CA VAL A 140 -4.60 -6.92 -8.96
C VAL A 140 -3.37 -7.80 -8.75
N THR A 141 -2.28 -7.52 -9.46
CA THR A 141 -1.10 -8.40 -9.38
C THR A 141 -0.33 -8.15 -8.10
N ASN A 142 -0.69 -8.65 -6.91
CA ASN A 142 0.13 -8.54 -5.67
C ASN A 142 0.58 -7.10 -5.27
N LEU A 143 -0.38 -6.17 -5.14
CA LEU A 143 -0.31 -4.69 -5.19
C LEU A 143 -0.18 -4.09 -6.60
N ALA A 144 0.13 -4.94 -7.59
CA ALA A 144 1.10 -4.78 -8.68
C ALA A 144 2.58 -5.10 -8.34
N CYS A 145 2.90 -6.30 -7.81
CA CYS A 145 4.06 -7.10 -8.21
C CYS A 145 4.11 -7.23 -9.73
N GLU A 146 4.61 -6.17 -10.34
CA GLU A 146 5.46 -6.32 -11.48
C GLU A 146 6.63 -7.28 -11.17
N HIS A 147 7.00 -8.08 -12.19
CA HIS A 147 8.11 -9.02 -12.18
C HIS A 147 9.26 -8.66 -11.24
N HIS A 148 9.60 -9.62 -10.36
CA HIS A 148 10.80 -9.72 -9.52
C HIS A 148 11.77 -8.52 -9.57
N PHE A 149 11.63 -7.61 -8.60
CA PHE A 149 12.74 -6.84 -7.97
C PHE A 149 13.73 -6.04 -8.84
N GLY A 150 13.49 -5.82 -10.13
CA GLY A 150 14.44 -5.08 -10.98
C GLY A 150 14.04 -3.62 -11.23
N ASP A 151 12.84 -3.46 -11.78
CA ASP A 151 12.51 -2.27 -12.54
C ASP A 151 11.75 -1.21 -11.71
N LEU A 152 10.83 -1.66 -10.83
CA LEU A 152 10.11 -0.78 -9.90
C LEU A 152 11.06 -0.18 -8.86
N ASP A 153 11.96 -0.99 -8.30
CA ASP A 153 13.00 -0.55 -7.35
C ASP A 153 13.89 0.53 -7.95
N SER A 154 14.23 0.42 -9.24
CA SER A 154 14.97 1.48 -9.94
C SER A 154 14.18 2.79 -10.05
N SER A 155 12.87 2.71 -10.27
CA SER A 155 11.98 3.86 -10.41
C SER A 155 11.74 4.53 -9.05
N GLN A 156 11.45 3.73 -8.01
CA GLN A 156 11.33 4.19 -6.63
C GLN A 156 12.65 4.75 -6.12
N LYS A 157 13.80 4.15 -6.42
CA LYS A 157 15.12 4.70 -6.06
C LYS A 157 15.38 6.05 -6.72
N ARG A 158 14.97 6.24 -7.98
CA ARG A 158 15.13 7.51 -8.71
C ARG A 158 14.11 8.57 -8.28
N ARG A 159 12.91 8.17 -7.89
CA ARG A 159 11.80 9.05 -7.52
C ARG A 159 11.07 8.49 -6.29
N PRO A 160 11.70 8.52 -5.11
CA PRO A 160 11.15 7.89 -3.91
C PRO A 160 9.89 8.57 -3.39
N ASN A 161 9.55 9.74 -3.95
CA ASN A 161 8.42 10.58 -3.55
C ASN A 161 7.24 10.51 -4.52
N ALA A 162 7.32 9.75 -5.61
CA ALA A 162 6.20 9.61 -6.53
C ALA A 162 5.22 8.54 -6.05
N SER A 163 3.94 8.67 -6.40
CA SER A 163 2.91 7.69 -6.03
C SER A 163 3.11 6.37 -6.76
N LEU A 164 2.57 5.28 -6.20
CA LEU A 164 2.62 3.96 -6.85
C LEU A 164 2.00 3.98 -8.25
N HIS A 165 0.95 4.79 -8.48
CA HIS A 165 0.34 4.97 -9.79
C HIS A 165 1.32 5.58 -10.80
N HIS A 166 2.14 6.54 -10.38
CA HIS A 166 3.19 7.09 -11.22
C HIS A 166 4.22 6.01 -11.62
N HIS A 167 4.66 5.21 -10.65
CA HIS A 167 5.63 4.15 -10.94
C HIS A 167 5.05 3.08 -11.87
N LEU A 168 3.81 2.69 -11.64
CA LEU A 168 3.10 1.68 -12.43
C LEU A 168 2.82 2.16 -13.85
N SER A 169 2.38 3.41 -14.02
CA SER A 169 2.20 4.00 -15.36
C SER A 169 3.51 4.07 -16.15
N VAL A 170 4.62 4.44 -15.50
CA VAL A 170 5.96 4.43 -16.14
C VAL A 170 6.35 3.02 -16.58
N GLN A 171 6.03 1.99 -15.80
CA GLN A 171 6.38 0.61 -16.12
C GLN A 171 5.47 -0.01 -17.18
N MET A 172 4.17 0.28 -17.15
CA MET A 172 3.25 -0.05 -18.24
C MET A 172 3.70 0.59 -19.56
N LEU A 173 4.14 1.85 -19.53
CA LEU A 173 4.73 2.55 -20.68
C LEU A 173 6.02 1.89 -21.15
N LYS A 174 6.93 1.50 -20.26
CA LYS A 174 8.18 0.81 -20.62
C LYS A 174 7.91 -0.54 -21.29
N ARG A 175 7.02 -1.36 -20.72
CA ARG A 175 6.67 -2.69 -21.26
C ARG A 175 5.94 -2.61 -22.59
N SER A 176 5.06 -1.62 -22.71
CA SER A 176 4.27 -1.43 -23.93
C SER A 176 5.00 -0.56 -24.95
N ARG A 177 6.21 -0.05 -24.64
CA ARG A 177 6.90 1.01 -25.40
C ARG A 177 6.99 0.73 -26.89
N ILE A 178 7.33 -0.51 -27.27
CA ILE A 178 7.47 -0.90 -28.67
C ILE A 178 6.09 -0.87 -29.35
N LYS A 179 5.10 -1.58 -28.79
CA LYS A 179 3.73 -1.61 -29.32
C LYS A 179 3.07 -0.22 -29.37
N LEU A 180 3.31 0.61 -28.36
CA LEU A 180 2.81 1.98 -28.29
C LEU A 180 3.49 2.89 -29.30
N LYS A 181 4.79 2.71 -29.53
CA LYS A 181 5.55 3.42 -30.57
C LYS A 181 5.07 3.01 -31.95
N ASP A 182 4.87 1.72 -32.20
CA ASP A 182 4.38 1.20 -33.48
C ASP A 182 2.96 1.68 -33.76
N TRP A 183 2.08 1.60 -32.75
CA TRP A 183 0.74 2.17 -32.81
C TRP A 183 0.76 3.67 -33.09
N TYR A 184 1.58 4.44 -32.37
CA TYR A 184 1.69 5.89 -32.55
C TYR A 184 2.19 6.23 -33.95
N ASN A 185 3.20 5.52 -34.44
CA ASN A 185 3.77 5.73 -35.76
C ASN A 185 2.79 5.41 -36.89
N ALA A 186 1.89 4.44 -36.67
CA ALA A 186 0.83 4.08 -37.60
C ALA A 186 -0.33 5.09 -37.65
N LEU A 187 -0.39 6.08 -36.75
CA LEU A 187 -1.42 7.11 -36.78
C LEU A 187 -1.15 8.18 -37.86
N PRO A 188 -2.20 8.79 -38.42
CA PRO A 188 -2.07 9.99 -39.24
C PRO A 188 -1.44 11.15 -38.46
N GLU A 189 -0.67 12.02 -39.15
CA GLU A 189 0.06 13.13 -38.51
C GLU A 189 -0.83 14.11 -37.76
N GLU A 190 -2.05 14.37 -38.23
CA GLU A 190 -3.00 15.21 -37.51
C GLU A 190 -3.40 14.62 -36.15
N LYS A 191 -3.58 13.29 -36.08
CA LYS A 191 -3.88 12.58 -34.83
C LYS A 191 -2.66 12.58 -33.90
N LYS A 192 -1.45 12.41 -34.44
CA LYS A 192 -0.20 12.50 -33.67
C LYS A 192 -0.03 13.88 -33.04
N ALA A 193 -0.25 14.96 -33.81
CA ALA A 193 -0.15 16.33 -33.34
C ALA A 193 -1.21 16.67 -32.28
N SER A 194 -2.43 16.19 -32.48
CA SER A 194 -3.53 16.28 -31.50
C SER A 194 -3.18 15.61 -30.18
N LEU A 195 -2.72 14.36 -30.22
CA LEU A 195 -2.30 13.60 -29.04
C LEU A 195 -1.12 14.28 -28.33
N TRP A 196 -0.17 14.84 -29.08
CA TRP A 196 0.95 15.57 -28.49
C TRP A 196 0.50 16.85 -27.78
N LYS A 197 -0.42 17.62 -28.36
CA LYS A 197 -1.04 18.78 -27.71
C LYS A 197 -1.79 18.38 -26.45
N ALA A 198 -2.56 17.28 -26.50
CA ALA A 198 -3.29 16.76 -25.35
C ALA A 198 -2.35 16.31 -24.22
N ALA A 199 -1.28 15.57 -24.55
CA ALA A 199 -0.28 15.13 -23.59
C ALA A 199 0.46 16.32 -22.92
N HIS A 200 0.83 17.35 -23.69
CA HIS A 200 1.41 18.58 -23.14
C HIS A 200 0.46 19.34 -22.22
N LYS A 201 -0.84 19.36 -22.56
CA LYS A 201 -1.86 20.01 -21.74
C LYS A 201 -2.12 19.25 -20.44
N GLY A 202 -2.27 17.92 -20.52
CA GLY A 202 -2.44 17.05 -19.35
C GLY A 202 -1.23 17.03 -18.44
N GLY A 203 -0.01 17.02 -18.99
CA GLY A 203 1.22 17.07 -18.20
C GLY A 203 1.33 18.31 -17.31
N LYS A 204 0.74 19.44 -17.69
CA LYS A 204 0.67 20.65 -16.86
C LYS A 204 -0.38 20.56 -15.75
N THR A 205 -1.39 19.70 -15.91
CA THR A 205 -2.48 19.53 -14.93
C THR A 205 -2.05 18.63 -13.76
N TYR A 206 -1.16 17.67 -14.02
CA TYR A 206 -0.72 16.66 -13.04
C TYR A 206 0.71 16.88 -12.51
N ALA A 207 1.37 18.00 -12.84
CA ALA A 207 2.72 18.36 -12.38
C ALA A 207 2.73 19.35 -11.20
N ARG A 208 1.65 19.38 -10.39
CA ARG A 208 1.61 20.13 -9.13
C ARG A 208 1.84 19.18 -7.96
#